data_AF-A0A5B8LTW8-F1
#
_entry.id   AF-A0A5B8LTW8-F1
#
_cell.length_a   1.000
_cell.length_b   1.000
_cell.length_c   1.000
_cell.angle_alpha   90.00
_cell.angle_beta   90.00
_cell.angle_gamma   90.00
#
_symmetry.space_group_name_H-M   'P 1'
#
loop_
_entity.id
_entity.type
_entity.pdbx_description
1 polymer ?
#
loop_
_entity_poly.entity_id
_entity_poly.type
_entity_poly.pdbx_seq_one_letter_code
_entity_poly.pdbx_strand_id
1 'polypeptide(L)'
;MQFFKKTILAFAALAGFAVPVAALDMNRAGTVVTIMEKISEESGEDIYYGAGDVFLELDYNGYIAAAGFGEADWIATFDEVVTGYMATIPQDEFDAMFRDVVAMLEASTLSDEQKAELRQDMVLHIAEAQRARESGMVHAQAVLPYADRLYPMFFGE
;
A
#
# COMPACT_ATOMS: atom_id res chain seq x y z
N MET A 1 28.75 62.79 -1.10
CA MET A 1 27.30 62.71 -0.81
C MET A 1 26.84 61.30 -1.16
N GLN A 2 26.40 60.54 -0.15
CA GLN A 2 25.76 59.23 -0.31
C GLN A 2 24.58 59.31 -1.27
N PHE A 3 24.24 58.23 -1.97
CA PHE A 3 22.89 57.63 -1.93
C PHE A 3 22.95 56.19 -2.44
N PHE A 4 22.80 55.25 -1.50
CA PHE A 4 22.57 53.82 -1.73
C PHE A 4 21.30 53.62 -2.57
N LYS A 5 21.36 52.84 -3.66
CA LYS A 5 20.17 52.22 -4.27
C LYS A 5 20.21 50.72 -3.98
N LYS A 6 19.22 50.28 -3.21
CA LYS A 6 19.01 48.91 -2.74
C LYS A 6 18.67 47.98 -3.92
N THR A 7 19.32 46.83 -3.96
CA THR A 7 18.93 45.65 -4.73
C THR A 7 17.55 45.17 -4.28
N ILE A 8 16.66 44.85 -5.22
CA ILE A 8 15.50 43.99 -4.95
C ILE A 8 15.69 42.76 -5.83
N LEU A 9 16.13 41.65 -5.23
CA LEU A 9 15.99 40.32 -5.84
C LEU A 9 14.50 39.98 -5.83
N ALA A 10 13.92 39.81 -7.02
CA ALA A 10 12.62 39.20 -7.17
C ALA A 10 12.75 37.70 -6.85
N PHE A 11 12.32 37.29 -5.66
CA PHE A 11 12.05 35.89 -5.37
C PHE A 11 10.71 35.55 -6.05
N ALA A 12 10.77 34.89 -7.20
CA ALA A 12 9.61 34.24 -7.78
C ALA A 12 9.25 33.05 -6.89
N ALA A 13 8.24 33.21 -6.04
CA ALA A 13 7.63 32.11 -5.33
C ALA A 13 6.95 31.20 -6.36
N LEU A 14 7.60 30.08 -6.70
CA LEU A 14 6.94 28.93 -7.31
C LEU A 14 5.98 28.37 -6.27
N ALA A 15 4.73 28.85 -6.31
CA ALA A 15 3.62 28.17 -5.67
C ALA A 15 3.42 26.86 -6.45
N GLY A 16 4.03 25.78 -5.97
CA GLY A 16 3.67 24.44 -6.41
C GLY A 16 2.18 24.26 -6.11
N PHE A 17 1.39 23.98 -7.14
CA PHE A 17 0.01 23.52 -6.96
C PHE A 17 0.09 22.17 -6.25
N ALA A 18 -0.09 22.16 -4.93
CA ALA A 18 -0.45 20.94 -4.23
C ALA A 18 -1.84 20.56 -4.74
N VAL A 19 -1.91 19.63 -5.69
CA VAL A 19 -3.17 18.99 -6.03
C VAL A 19 -3.62 18.31 -4.73
N PRO A 20 -4.80 18.64 -4.17
CA PRO A 20 -5.27 17.95 -2.99
C PRO A 20 -5.42 16.47 -3.35
N VAL A 21 -4.64 15.60 -2.70
CA VAL A 21 -4.89 14.16 -2.72
C VAL A 21 -6.27 14.00 -2.10
N ALA A 22 -7.24 13.63 -2.93
CA ALA A 22 -8.59 13.39 -2.45
C ALA A 22 -8.55 12.20 -1.49
N ALA A 23 -9.05 12.38 -0.28
CA ALA A 23 -9.15 11.30 0.69
C ALA A 23 -9.90 10.10 0.06
N LEU A 24 -9.42 8.88 0.34
CA LEU A 24 -10.03 7.67 -0.19
C LEU A 24 -11.53 7.61 0.13
N ASP A 25 -12.35 7.63 -0.91
CA ASP A 25 -13.77 7.34 -0.82
C ASP A 25 -14.08 5.97 -1.43
N MET A 26 -15.32 5.51 -1.23
CA MET A 26 -15.77 4.19 -1.70
C MET A 26 -15.68 4.03 -3.22
N ASN A 27 -15.92 5.09 -4.01
CA ASN A 27 -15.86 5.00 -5.47
C ASN A 27 -14.41 4.86 -5.95
N ARG A 28 -13.52 5.64 -5.35
CA ARG A 28 -12.09 5.62 -5.63
C ARG A 28 -11.47 4.29 -5.22
N ALA A 29 -11.80 3.78 -4.03
CA ALA A 29 -11.41 2.44 -3.59
C ALA A 29 -11.91 1.36 -4.56
N GLY A 30 -13.19 1.42 -4.97
CA GLY A 30 -13.75 0.45 -5.92
C GLY A 30 -13.07 0.48 -7.29
N THR A 31 -12.62 1.65 -7.73
CA THR A 31 -11.87 1.80 -8.98
C THR A 31 -10.51 1.14 -8.87
N VAL A 32 -9.77 1.41 -7.80
CA VAL A 32 -8.46 0.80 -7.54
C VAL A 32 -8.57 -0.71 -7.42
N VAL A 33 -9.55 -1.24 -6.66
CA VAL A 33 -9.79 -2.69 -6.53
C VAL A 33 -10.04 -3.33 -7.90
N THR A 34 -10.84 -2.69 -8.75
CA THR A 34 -11.13 -3.22 -10.10
C THR A 34 -9.89 -3.24 -10.99
N ILE A 35 -8.98 -2.28 -10.82
CA ILE A 35 -7.71 -2.26 -11.56
C ILE A 35 -6.77 -3.34 -11.02
N MET A 36 -6.66 -3.45 -9.69
CA MET A 36 -5.86 -4.49 -9.02
C MET A 36 -6.28 -5.89 -9.50
N GLU A 37 -7.58 -6.21 -9.48
CA GLU A 37 -8.10 -7.50 -9.96
C GLU A 37 -7.66 -7.81 -11.40
N LYS A 38 -7.82 -6.85 -12.31
CA LYS A 38 -7.43 -7.06 -13.71
C LYS A 38 -5.93 -7.31 -13.85
N ILE A 39 -5.12 -6.52 -13.17
CA ILE A 39 -3.67 -6.67 -13.23
C ILE A 39 -3.26 -8.01 -12.62
N SER A 40 -3.80 -8.38 -11.45
CA SER A 40 -3.55 -9.68 -10.81
C SER A 40 -4.00 -10.86 -11.66
N GLU A 41 -5.17 -10.77 -12.30
CA GLU A 41 -5.66 -11.81 -13.24
C GLU A 41 -4.75 -11.98 -14.45
N GLU A 42 -4.17 -10.89 -14.96
CA GLU A 42 -3.31 -10.90 -16.15
C GLU A 42 -1.86 -11.31 -15.84
N SER A 43 -1.32 -10.89 -14.69
CA SER A 43 0.07 -11.09 -14.29
C SER A 43 0.28 -12.33 -13.42
N GLY A 44 -0.74 -12.74 -12.65
CA GLY A 44 -0.63 -13.71 -11.58
C GLY A 44 0.02 -13.15 -10.30
N GLU A 45 0.15 -11.83 -10.17
CA GLU A 45 0.75 -11.16 -9.02
C GLU A 45 -0.26 -10.95 -7.89
N ASP A 46 0.10 -11.38 -6.68
CA ASP A 46 -0.67 -11.12 -5.46
C ASP A 46 -0.46 -9.68 -4.96
N ILE A 47 -1.43 -9.17 -4.19
CA ILE A 47 -1.36 -7.83 -3.61
C ILE A 47 -0.64 -7.88 -2.27
N TYR A 48 0.31 -6.98 -2.08
CA TYR A 48 0.96 -6.72 -0.80
C TYR A 48 1.21 -5.22 -0.58
N TYR A 49 1.45 -4.83 0.67
CA TYR A 49 1.72 -3.43 1.04
C TYR A 49 2.99 -2.91 0.37
N GLY A 50 2.92 -1.74 -0.27
CA GLY A 50 4.04 -1.13 -1.00
C GLY A 50 4.22 -1.65 -2.43
N ALA A 51 3.29 -2.46 -2.96
CA ALA A 51 3.37 -2.98 -4.34
C ALA A 51 2.83 -2.03 -5.42
N GLY A 52 2.50 -0.78 -5.08
CA GLY A 52 1.85 0.15 -6.01
C GLY A 52 2.68 0.43 -7.27
N ASP A 53 4.00 0.52 -7.16
CA ASP A 53 4.93 0.67 -8.27
C ASP A 53 5.04 -0.60 -9.12
N VAL A 54 5.07 -1.78 -8.49
CA VAL A 54 5.02 -3.06 -9.19
C VAL A 54 3.77 -3.18 -10.05
N PHE A 55 2.60 -2.81 -9.51
CA PHE A 55 1.36 -2.83 -10.30
C PHE A 55 1.35 -1.80 -11.44
N LEU A 56 2.08 -0.69 -11.34
CA LEU A 56 2.27 0.22 -12.49
C LEU A 56 3.09 -0.44 -13.59
N GLU A 57 4.15 -1.18 -13.24
CA GLU A 57 4.98 -1.88 -14.21
C GLU A 57 4.23 -3.03 -14.91
N LEU A 58 3.28 -3.65 -14.21
CA LEU A 58 2.44 -4.73 -14.71
C LEU A 58 1.21 -4.25 -15.51
N ASP A 59 0.89 -2.96 -15.51
CA ASP A 59 -0.27 -2.39 -16.22
C ASP A 59 -0.02 -2.25 -17.74
N TYR A 60 0.16 -3.38 -18.44
CA TYR A 60 0.42 -3.42 -19.88
C TYR A 60 -0.74 -2.86 -20.72
N ASN A 61 -1.95 -2.88 -20.18
CA ASN A 61 -3.18 -2.42 -20.84
C ASN A 61 -3.55 -0.97 -20.50
N GLY A 62 -2.79 -0.31 -19.62
CA GLY A 62 -2.95 1.11 -19.28
C GLY A 62 -4.23 1.42 -18.50
N TYR A 63 -4.73 0.49 -17.69
CA TYR A 63 -5.91 0.65 -16.85
C TYR A 63 -5.77 1.81 -15.85
N ILE A 64 -4.60 1.97 -15.25
CA ILE A 64 -4.32 2.99 -14.23
C ILE A 64 -4.44 4.39 -14.85
N ALA A 65 -3.75 4.62 -15.98
CA ALA A 65 -3.81 5.88 -16.69
C ALA A 65 -5.20 6.14 -17.29
N ALA A 66 -5.88 5.10 -17.80
CA ALA A 66 -7.24 5.22 -18.34
C ALA A 66 -8.27 5.60 -17.27
N ALA A 67 -8.04 5.22 -16.01
CA ALA A 67 -8.84 5.64 -14.86
C ALA A 67 -8.48 7.05 -14.34
N GLY A 68 -7.47 7.71 -14.93
CA GLY A 68 -7.08 9.08 -14.62
C GLY A 68 -6.08 9.22 -13.48
N PHE A 69 -5.48 8.12 -13.01
CA PHE A 69 -4.41 8.18 -12.01
C PHE A 69 -3.09 8.59 -12.67
N GLY A 70 -2.33 9.44 -11.97
CA GLY A 70 -0.89 9.58 -12.19
C GLY A 70 -0.13 8.60 -11.30
N GLU A 71 1.17 8.39 -11.56
CA GLU A 71 2.03 7.45 -10.82
C GLU A 71 1.97 7.64 -9.30
N ALA A 72 2.30 8.84 -8.80
CA ALA A 72 2.32 9.11 -7.36
C ALA A 72 0.93 8.96 -6.71
N ASP A 73 -0.13 9.27 -7.45
CA ASP A 73 -1.51 9.19 -6.98
C ASP A 73 -1.99 7.73 -6.92
N TRP A 74 -1.60 6.92 -7.91
CA TRP A 74 -1.84 5.49 -7.92
C TRP A 74 -1.15 4.80 -6.75
N ILE A 75 0.15 5.01 -6.57
CA ILE A 75 0.92 4.36 -5.49
C ILE A 75 0.31 4.69 -4.13
N ALA A 76 0.02 5.96 -3.88
CA ALA A 76 -0.62 6.38 -2.64
C ALA A 76 -1.99 5.73 -2.46
N THR A 77 -2.87 5.79 -3.46
CA THR A 77 -4.24 5.24 -3.35
C THR A 77 -4.24 3.70 -3.25
N PHE A 78 -3.28 3.04 -3.90
CA PHE A 78 -3.04 1.60 -3.79
C PHE A 78 -2.73 1.24 -2.33
N ASP A 79 -1.76 1.92 -1.71
CA ASP A 79 -1.39 1.68 -0.32
C ASP A 79 -2.54 2.01 0.64
N GLU A 80 -3.32 3.07 0.39
CA GLU A 80 -4.54 3.37 1.16
C GLU A 80 -5.57 2.23 1.09
N VAL A 81 -5.76 1.61 -0.08
CA VAL A 81 -6.65 0.46 -0.24
C VAL A 81 -6.10 -0.77 0.46
N VAL A 82 -4.82 -1.09 0.28
CA VAL A 82 -4.15 -2.24 0.91
C VAL A 82 -4.19 -2.11 2.43
N THR A 83 -3.75 -0.98 2.97
CA THR A 83 -3.76 -0.74 4.42
C THR A 83 -5.19 -0.69 4.96
N GLY A 84 -6.13 -0.09 4.22
CA GLY A 84 -7.55 -0.08 4.55
C GLY A 84 -8.13 -1.49 4.63
N TYR A 85 -7.79 -2.37 3.69
CA TYR A 85 -8.19 -3.78 3.72
C TYR A 85 -7.58 -4.50 4.91
N MET A 86 -6.27 -4.34 5.11
CA MET A 86 -5.58 -4.89 6.27
C MET A 86 -6.29 -4.48 7.55
N ALA A 87 -6.78 -3.24 7.67
CA ALA A 87 -7.55 -2.72 8.80
C ALA A 87 -8.97 -3.31 8.96
N THR A 88 -9.57 -3.86 7.91
CA THR A 88 -10.87 -4.54 8.00
C THR A 88 -10.79 -5.93 8.64
N ILE A 89 -9.63 -6.59 8.59
CA ILE A 89 -9.42 -7.93 9.15
C ILE A 89 -9.59 -7.87 10.68
N PRO A 90 -10.31 -8.79 11.34
CA PRO A 90 -10.32 -8.88 12.80
C PRO A 90 -8.92 -9.03 13.39
N GLN A 91 -8.64 -8.44 14.55
CA GLN A 91 -7.29 -8.43 15.13
C GLN A 91 -6.75 -9.84 15.39
N ASP A 92 -7.61 -10.73 15.88
CA ASP A 92 -7.29 -12.12 16.17
C ASP A 92 -6.97 -12.94 14.91
N GLU A 93 -7.69 -12.69 13.82
CA GLU A 93 -7.41 -13.23 12.48
C GLU A 93 -6.11 -12.67 11.93
N PHE A 94 -5.90 -11.35 12.01
CA PHE A 94 -4.67 -10.70 11.55
C PHE A 94 -3.44 -11.26 12.28
N ASP A 95 -3.52 -11.41 13.60
CA ASP A 95 -2.44 -12.00 14.40
C ASP A 95 -2.27 -13.51 14.12
N ALA A 96 -3.34 -14.21 13.69
CA ALA A 96 -3.26 -15.63 13.35
C ALA A 96 -2.37 -15.88 12.14
N MET A 97 -2.45 -15.02 11.12
CA MET A 97 -1.63 -15.14 9.90
C MET A 97 -0.14 -15.23 10.23
N PHE A 98 0.35 -14.41 11.17
CA PHE A 98 1.76 -14.45 11.58
C PHE A 98 2.08 -15.64 12.49
N ARG A 99 1.16 -16.04 13.37
CA ARG A 99 1.37 -17.21 14.24
C ARG A 99 1.57 -18.48 13.41
N ASP A 100 0.82 -18.65 12.33
CA ASP A 100 0.90 -19.83 11.48
C ASP A 100 2.25 -19.89 10.75
N VAL A 101 2.74 -18.76 10.23
CA VAL A 101 4.07 -18.68 9.61
C VAL A 101 5.18 -18.97 10.63
N VAL A 102 5.08 -18.43 11.86
CA VAL A 102 6.05 -18.73 12.92
C VAL A 102 6.03 -20.22 13.27
N ALA A 103 4.84 -20.83 13.39
CA ALA A 103 4.71 -22.26 13.67
C ALA A 103 5.33 -23.12 12.55
N MET A 104 5.15 -22.74 11.28
CA MET A 104 5.80 -23.39 10.15
C MET A 104 7.33 -23.29 10.21
N LEU A 105 7.87 -22.12 10.56
CA LEU A 105 9.30 -21.94 10.75
C LEU A 105 9.83 -22.85 11.85
N GLU A 106 9.14 -22.93 12.99
CA GLU A 106 9.53 -23.81 14.11
C GLU A 106 9.50 -25.29 13.72
N ALA A 107 8.50 -25.71 12.93
CA ALA A 107 8.36 -27.08 12.45
C ALA A 107 9.34 -27.45 11.31
N SER A 108 10.04 -26.47 10.73
CA SER A 108 10.97 -26.71 9.62
C SER A 108 12.22 -27.51 10.04
N THR A 109 12.92 -28.06 9.05
CA THR A 109 14.18 -28.81 9.22
C THR A 109 15.42 -27.91 9.27
N LEU A 110 15.25 -26.59 9.34
CA LEU A 110 16.36 -25.64 9.44
C LEU A 110 17.12 -25.78 10.76
N SER A 111 18.39 -25.36 10.78
CA SER A 111 19.17 -25.31 12.02
C SER A 111 18.62 -24.25 12.98
N ASP A 112 18.94 -24.36 14.26
CA ASP A 112 18.52 -23.37 15.26
C ASP A 112 19.03 -21.96 14.94
N GLU A 113 20.23 -21.84 14.36
CA GLU A 113 20.82 -20.58 13.93
C GLU A 113 20.04 -19.96 12.75
N GLN A 114 19.72 -20.76 11.73
CA GLN A 114 18.91 -20.30 10.59
C GLN A 114 17.50 -19.91 11.02
N LYS A 115 16.88 -20.65 11.95
CA LYS A 115 15.58 -20.28 12.53
C LYS A 115 15.68 -18.98 13.31
N ALA A 116 16.77 -18.74 14.02
CA ALA A 116 16.98 -17.50 14.77
C ALA A 116 17.08 -16.27 13.85
N GLU A 117 17.82 -16.37 12.75
CA GLU A 117 17.92 -15.31 11.74
C GLU A 117 16.56 -15.00 11.13
N LEU A 118 15.83 -16.02 10.65
CA LEU A 118 14.51 -15.84 10.05
C LEU A 118 13.49 -15.26 11.04
N ARG A 119 13.54 -15.65 12.32
CA ARG A 119 12.69 -15.05 13.36
C ARG A 119 12.93 -13.55 13.50
N GLN A 120 14.19 -13.12 13.42
CA GLN A 120 14.53 -11.70 13.56
C GLN A 120 13.94 -10.89 12.39
N ASP A 121 14.04 -11.39 11.17
CA ASP A 121 13.47 -10.74 9.99
C ASP A 121 11.94 -10.72 10.06
N MET A 122 11.31 -11.81 10.49
CA MET A 122 9.86 -11.87 10.67
C MET A 122 9.34 -10.83 11.66
N VAL A 123 10.04 -10.56 12.76
CA VAL A 123 9.64 -9.52 13.73
C VAL A 123 9.54 -8.15 13.08
N LEU A 124 10.45 -7.83 12.15
CA LEU A 124 10.44 -6.56 11.42
C LEU A 124 9.21 -6.46 10.51
N HIS A 125 8.93 -7.52 9.74
CA HIS A 125 7.77 -7.58 8.85
C HIS A 125 6.43 -7.57 9.60
N ILE A 126 6.33 -8.27 10.74
CA ILE A 126 5.14 -8.23 11.60
C ILE A 126 4.90 -6.81 12.09
N ALA A 127 5.95 -6.14 12.58
CA ALA A 127 5.82 -4.77 13.07
C ALA A 127 5.47 -3.78 11.94
N GLU A 128 5.98 -4.01 10.72
CA GLU A 128 5.60 -3.23 9.54
C GLU A 128 4.13 -3.44 9.17
N ALA A 129 3.68 -4.70 9.09
CA ALA A 129 2.29 -5.01 8.79
C ALA A 129 1.34 -4.43 9.84
N GLN A 130 1.70 -4.46 11.13
CA GLN A 130 0.93 -3.82 12.20
C GLN A 130 0.82 -2.30 11.99
N ARG A 131 1.93 -1.62 11.67
CA ARG A 131 1.91 -0.17 11.38
C ARG A 131 1.05 0.15 10.15
N ALA A 132 1.17 -0.66 9.10
CA ALA A 132 0.39 -0.53 7.87
C ALA A 132 -1.11 -0.68 8.16
N ARG A 133 -1.50 -1.70 8.94
CA ARG A 133 -2.87 -1.88 9.41
C ARG A 133 -3.36 -0.69 10.24
N GLU A 134 -2.56 -0.23 11.20
CA GLU A 134 -2.91 0.91 12.05
C GLU A 134 -3.12 2.19 11.23
N SER A 135 -2.24 2.49 10.26
CA SER A 135 -2.43 3.63 9.37
C SER A 135 -3.67 3.48 8.49
N GLY A 136 -4.02 2.24 8.12
CA GLY A 136 -5.18 1.91 7.31
C GLY A 136 -6.54 2.12 7.99
N MET A 137 -6.59 2.30 9.31
CA MET A 137 -7.86 2.45 10.05
C MET A 137 -8.73 3.60 9.52
N VAL A 138 -8.10 4.66 9.00
CA VAL A 138 -8.83 5.80 8.40
C VAL A 138 -9.47 5.47 7.04
N HIS A 139 -9.00 4.41 6.37
CA HIS A 139 -9.44 3.97 5.04
C HIS A 139 -10.41 2.77 5.12
N ALA A 140 -10.44 2.06 6.24
CA ALA A 140 -11.20 0.82 6.42
C ALA A 140 -12.68 0.92 5.98
N GLN A 141 -13.35 2.03 6.29
CA GLN A 141 -14.77 2.20 5.93
C GLN A 141 -15.00 2.30 4.40
N ALA A 142 -14.08 2.93 3.67
CA ALA A 142 -14.17 3.05 2.21
C ALA A 142 -13.87 1.72 1.51
N VAL A 143 -13.03 0.88 2.12
CA VAL A 143 -12.56 -0.40 1.56
C VAL A 143 -13.47 -1.58 1.92
N LEU A 144 -14.14 -1.55 3.08
CA LEU A 144 -14.98 -2.66 3.58
C LEU A 144 -15.95 -3.28 2.56
N PRO A 145 -16.65 -2.50 1.69
CA PRO A 145 -17.53 -3.08 0.68
C PRO A 145 -16.84 -3.98 -0.35
N TYR A 146 -15.51 -3.93 -0.43
CA TYR A 146 -14.68 -4.67 -1.37
C TYR A 146 -13.83 -5.76 -0.72
N ALA A 147 -14.01 -6.01 0.59
CA ALA A 147 -13.19 -6.98 1.33
C ALA A 147 -13.22 -8.39 0.70
N ASP A 148 -14.39 -8.86 0.27
CA ASP A 148 -14.54 -10.18 -0.37
C ASP A 148 -13.76 -10.29 -1.69
N ARG A 149 -13.63 -9.17 -2.42
CA ARG A 149 -12.87 -9.09 -3.67
C ARG A 149 -11.36 -9.05 -3.41
N LEU A 150 -10.96 -8.37 -2.34
CA LEU A 150 -9.55 -8.22 -1.95
C LEU A 150 -8.99 -9.51 -1.33
N TYR A 151 -9.81 -10.29 -0.64
CA TYR A 151 -9.38 -11.53 0.02
C TYR A 151 -8.57 -12.49 -0.87
N PRO A 152 -9.07 -12.94 -2.05
CA PRO A 152 -8.32 -13.88 -2.88
C PRO A 152 -7.01 -13.29 -3.41
N MET A 153 -6.92 -11.99 -3.61
CA MET A 153 -5.69 -11.33 -4.10
C MET A 153 -4.61 -11.19 -3.01
N PHE A 154 -4.97 -11.30 -1.73
CA PHE A 154 -4.02 -11.25 -0.61
C PHE A 154 -3.54 -12.63 -0.17
N PHE A 155 -4.37 -13.66 -0.36
CA PHE A 155 -4.14 -14.97 0.25
C PHE A 155 -4.04 -16.11 -0.79
N GLY A 156 -4.25 -15.81 -2.07
CA GLY A 156 -4.38 -16.80 -3.13
C GLY A 156 -5.69 -17.61 -3.03
N GLU A 157 -5.98 -18.38 -4.09
CA GLU A 157 -6.97 -19.47 -4.09
C GLU A 157 -6.31 -20.84 -3.90
#